data_AF-A0A6A8AWT9-F1
#
_entry.id   AF-A0A6A8AWT9-F1
#
_cell.length_a   1.000
_cell.length_b   1.000
_cell.length_c   1.000
_cell.angle_alpha   90.00
_cell.angle_beta   90.00
_cell.angle_gamma   90.00
#
_symmetry.space_group_name_H-M   'P 1'
#
loop_
_entity.id
_entity.type
_entity.pdbx_description
1 polymer ?
#
loop_
_entity_poly.entity_id
_entity_poly.type
_entity_poly.pdbx_seq_one_letter_code
_entity_poly.pdbx_strand_id
1 'polypeptide(L)'
;MGPVDLQDYYFEHKLQQVDAMNHAIKVIPEVDAAYEKISGRSYGLLHSYMMEDAEVALLGLGATMGTIRIVVDELRKEGVKAGLIRMRVYRPFPRRLSSRLWERRLSLGFWIRPSASAHLGGPCSRMS
;
A
#
# COMPACT_ATOMS: atom_id res chain seq x y z
N MET A 1 5.78 -4.58 -30.80
CA MET A 1 7.06 -3.85 -30.69
C MET A 1 6.71 -2.39 -30.50
N GLY A 2 7.04 -1.79 -29.36
CA GLY A 2 6.85 -0.35 -29.15
C GLY A 2 7.82 0.47 -30.01
N PRO A 3 7.54 1.75 -30.28
CA PRO A 3 8.44 2.63 -31.00
C PRO A 3 9.81 2.70 -30.29
N VAL A 4 10.88 2.76 -31.07
CA VAL A 4 12.24 2.98 -30.54
C VAL A 4 12.36 4.46 -30.23
N ASP A 5 12.44 4.79 -28.94
CA ASP A 5 12.72 6.15 -28.49
C ASP A 5 14.22 6.44 -28.56
N LEU A 6 14.58 7.41 -29.40
CA LEU A 6 15.92 7.99 -29.43
C LEU A 6 16.09 8.97 -28.25
N GLN A 7 17.35 9.22 -27.90
CA GLN A 7 17.75 9.97 -26.69
C GLN A 7 17.06 11.34 -26.57
N ASP A 8 16.73 11.98 -27.71
CA ASP A 8 16.13 13.31 -27.76
C ASP A 8 14.70 13.36 -27.21
N TYR A 9 13.91 12.28 -27.38
CA TYR A 9 12.50 12.22 -26.96
C TYR A 9 12.27 11.37 -25.70
N TYR A 10 13.28 10.59 -25.29
CA TYR A 10 13.18 9.69 -24.14
C TYR A 10 12.73 10.42 -22.87
N PHE A 11 13.30 11.59 -22.57
CA PHE A 11 12.93 12.34 -21.37
C PHE A 11 11.48 12.83 -21.38
N GLU A 12 10.97 13.29 -22.53
CA GLU A 12 9.61 13.79 -22.67
C GLU A 12 8.59 12.67 -22.39
N HIS A 13 8.81 11.48 -22.96
CA HIS A 13 7.94 10.34 -22.71
C HIS A 13 8.05 9.82 -21.28
N LYS A 14 9.25 9.85 -20.67
CA LYS A 14 9.39 9.49 -19.24
C LYS A 14 8.69 10.49 -18.32
N LEU A 15 8.70 11.79 -18.64
CA LEU A 15 7.95 12.80 -17.89
C LEU A 15 6.44 12.57 -18.00
N GLN A 16 5.91 12.31 -19.21
CA GLN A 16 4.49 11.98 -19.39
C GLN A 16 4.08 10.73 -18.61
N GLN A 17 4.94 9.70 -18.54
CA GLN A 17 4.70 8.51 -17.71
C GLN A 17 4.65 8.86 -16.21
N VAL A 18 5.53 9.74 -15.74
CA VAL A 18 5.55 10.20 -14.34
C VAL A 18 4.30 11.01 -14.03
N ASP A 19 3.89 11.91 -14.91
CA ASP A 19 2.67 12.72 -14.74
C ASP A 19 1.41 11.84 -14.74
N ALA A 20 1.34 10.85 -15.63
CA ALA A 20 0.27 9.86 -15.62
C ALA A 20 0.22 9.09 -14.29
N MET A 21 1.38 8.70 -13.75
CA MET A 21 1.49 8.02 -12.46
C MET A 21 1.04 8.93 -11.29
N ASN A 22 1.36 10.21 -11.35
CA ASN A 22 0.92 11.20 -10.36
C ASN A 22 -0.60 11.45 -10.43
N HIS A 23 -1.20 11.42 -11.62
CA HIS A 23 -2.64 11.55 -11.78
C HIS A 23 -3.41 10.31 -11.34
N ALA A 24 -2.86 9.11 -11.55
CA ALA A 24 -3.50 7.85 -11.18
C ALA A 24 -3.92 7.82 -9.69
N ILE A 25 -3.15 8.43 -8.78
CA ILE A 25 -3.48 8.44 -7.35
C ILE A 25 -4.81 9.15 -7.03
N LYS A 26 -5.23 10.11 -7.87
CA LYS A 26 -6.47 10.86 -7.73
C LYS A 26 -7.66 10.11 -8.34
N VAL A 27 -7.42 9.37 -9.42
CA VAL A 27 -8.44 8.63 -10.17
C VAL A 27 -8.83 7.33 -9.48
N ILE A 28 -7.92 6.69 -8.74
CA ILE A 28 -8.18 5.40 -8.08
C ILE A 28 -9.41 5.45 -7.13
N PRO A 29 -9.57 6.45 -6.25
CA PRO A 29 -10.79 6.58 -5.44
C PRO A 29 -12.08 6.73 -6.24
N GLU A 30 -12.03 7.47 -7.37
CA GLU A 30 -13.20 7.67 -8.24
C GLU A 30 -13.63 6.35 -8.89
N VAL A 31 -12.66 5.56 -9.34
CA VAL A 31 -12.89 4.23 -9.92
C VAL A 31 -13.38 3.25 -8.86
N ASP A 32 -12.85 3.31 -7.63
CA ASP A 32 -13.32 2.48 -6.52
C ASP A 32 -14.79 2.78 -6.17
N ALA A 33 -15.18 4.06 -6.14
CA ALA A 33 -16.57 4.47 -5.92
C ALA A 33 -17.50 4.05 -7.07
N ALA A 34 -17.04 4.12 -8.31
CA ALA A 34 -17.79 3.61 -9.46
C ALA A 34 -17.96 2.09 -9.40
N TYR A 35 -16.89 1.37 -8.99
CA TYR A 35 -16.91 -0.07 -8.81
C TYR A 35 -17.81 -0.49 -7.65
N GLU A 36 -17.83 0.26 -6.55
CA GLU A 36 -18.72 0.05 -5.41
C GLU A 36 -20.19 0.13 -5.82
N LYS A 37 -20.57 1.11 -6.65
CA LYS A 37 -21.95 1.23 -7.17
C LYS A 37 -22.41 0.01 -7.98
N ILE A 38 -21.48 -0.64 -8.68
CA ILE A 38 -21.78 -1.79 -9.55
C ILE A 38 -21.76 -3.10 -8.74
N SER A 39 -20.79 -3.25 -7.84
CA SER A 39 -20.48 -4.52 -7.17
C SER A 39 -20.94 -4.60 -5.71
N GLY A 40 -21.28 -3.47 -5.10
CA GLY A 40 -21.52 -3.33 -3.66
C GLY A 40 -20.26 -3.47 -2.80
N ARG A 41 -19.06 -3.48 -3.39
CA ARG A 41 -17.78 -3.65 -2.68
C ARG A 41 -16.87 -2.45 -2.94
N SER A 42 -16.50 -1.74 -1.88
CA SER A 42 -15.38 -0.79 -1.89
C SER A 42 -14.12 -1.45 -1.35
N TYR A 43 -12.97 -1.06 -1.89
CA TYR A 43 -11.68 -1.56 -1.45
C TYR A 43 -10.70 -0.45 -1.04
N GLY A 44 -10.92 0.77 -1.54
CA GLY A 44 -10.10 1.93 -1.25
C GLY A 44 -8.62 1.79 -1.62
N LEU A 45 -7.84 2.78 -1.21
CA LEU A 45 -6.38 2.80 -1.38
C LEU A 45 -5.66 1.96 -0.31
N LEU A 46 -6.13 2.10 0.92
CA LEU A 46 -5.65 1.37 2.10
C LEU A 46 -6.86 0.75 2.80
N HIS A 47 -6.72 -0.53 3.15
CA HIS A 47 -7.71 -1.23 3.95
C HIS A 47 -7.15 -1.44 5.36
N SER A 48 -7.60 -0.64 6.31
CA SER A 48 -7.29 -0.80 7.73
C SER A 48 -8.24 -1.78 8.40
N TYR A 49 -7.71 -2.63 9.26
CA TYR A 49 -8.45 -3.57 10.09
C TYR A 49 -7.97 -3.38 11.52
N MET A 50 -8.91 -3.09 12.43
CA MET A 50 -8.62 -3.03 13.87
C MET A 50 -7.50 -2.01 14.21
N MET A 51 -7.62 -0.77 13.71
CA MET A 51 -6.59 0.28 13.80
C MET A 51 -6.94 1.44 14.73
N GLU A 52 -8.13 1.43 15.34
CA GLU A 52 -8.61 2.54 16.17
C GLU A 52 -7.86 2.63 17.50
N ASP A 53 -7.65 1.49 18.14
CA ASP A 53 -6.99 1.30 19.43
C ASP A 53 -5.65 0.56 19.34
N ALA A 54 -5.16 0.28 18.13
CA ALA A 54 -3.92 -0.46 17.94
C ALA A 54 -2.69 0.27 18.54
N GLU A 55 -1.78 -0.49 19.15
CA GLU A 55 -0.44 -0.04 19.58
C GLU A 55 0.65 -0.57 18.62
N VAL A 56 0.39 -1.73 18.01
CA VAL A 56 1.24 -2.36 17.00
C VAL A 56 0.45 -2.48 15.72
N ALA A 57 1.02 -2.08 14.58
CA ALA A 57 0.35 -2.20 13.29
C ALA A 57 1.23 -2.93 12.27
N LEU A 58 0.65 -3.91 11.58
CA LEU A 58 1.34 -4.55 10.46
C LEU A 58 0.90 -3.91 9.15
N LEU A 59 1.85 -3.42 8.35
CA LEU A 59 1.60 -2.92 7.00
C LEU A 59 2.10 -3.95 5.99
N GLY A 60 1.24 -4.34 5.04
CA GLY A 60 1.66 -5.28 4.01
C GLY A 60 0.77 -5.31 2.77
N LEU A 61 1.22 -6.12 1.82
CA LEU A 61 0.61 -6.28 0.49
C LEU A 61 0.41 -7.76 0.18
N GLY A 62 -0.59 -8.07 -0.65
CA GLY A 62 -0.77 -9.40 -1.24
C GLY A 62 -1.66 -10.36 -0.43
N ALA A 63 -1.57 -11.64 -0.77
CA ALA A 63 -2.47 -12.69 -0.27
C ALA A 63 -2.26 -13.03 1.22
N THR A 64 -1.04 -12.90 1.72
CA THR A 64 -0.70 -13.22 3.13
C THR A 64 -1.39 -12.30 4.14
N MET A 65 -1.92 -11.16 3.69
CA MET A 65 -2.75 -10.30 4.54
C MET A 65 -4.00 -11.03 5.05
N GLY A 66 -4.48 -12.07 4.34
CA GLY A 66 -5.55 -12.94 4.84
C GLY A 66 -5.13 -13.73 6.08
N THR A 67 -3.93 -14.32 6.07
CA THR A 67 -3.37 -15.06 7.21
C THR A 67 -3.05 -14.13 8.37
N ILE A 68 -2.46 -12.97 8.10
CA ILE A 68 -2.14 -11.98 9.13
C ILE A 68 -3.39 -11.48 9.85
N ARG A 69 -4.53 -11.35 9.15
CA ARG A 69 -5.79 -10.98 9.80
C ARG A 69 -6.16 -11.96 10.91
N ILE A 70 -6.01 -13.26 10.67
CA ILE A 70 -6.28 -14.30 11.67
C ILE A 70 -5.32 -14.16 12.85
N VAL A 71 -4.04 -13.93 12.58
CA VAL A 71 -3.01 -13.70 13.63
C VAL A 71 -3.33 -12.44 14.46
N VAL A 72 -3.80 -11.36 13.84
CA VAL A 72 -4.22 -10.14 14.56
C VAL A 72 -5.43 -10.43 15.45
N ASP A 73 -6.39 -11.24 15.00
CA ASP A 73 -7.54 -11.64 15.81
C ASP A 73 -7.11 -12.49 17.03
N GLU A 74 -6.11 -13.38 16.86
CA GLU A 74 -5.53 -14.17 17.95
C GLU A 74 -4.78 -13.30 18.96
N LEU A 75 -3.88 -12.43 18.49
CA LEU A 75 -3.14 -11.49 19.34
C LEU A 75 -4.07 -10.56 20.13
N ARG A 76 -5.19 -10.15 19.53
CA ARG A 76 -6.22 -9.37 20.24
C ARG A 76 -6.90 -10.16 21.36
N LYS A 77 -7.16 -11.46 21.16
CA LYS A 77 -7.70 -12.32 22.24
C LYS A 77 -6.72 -12.46 23.40
N GLU A 78 -5.41 -12.41 23.12
CA GLU A 78 -4.34 -12.41 24.12
C GLU A 78 -4.14 -11.04 24.80
N GLY A 79 -4.92 -10.02 24.43
CA GLY A 79 -4.87 -8.68 25.00
C GLY A 79 -3.87 -7.74 24.32
N VAL A 80 -3.22 -8.16 23.24
CA VAL A 80 -2.33 -7.31 22.45
C VAL A 80 -3.15 -6.49 21.47
N LYS A 81 -3.04 -5.16 21.54
CA LYS A 81 -3.72 -4.23 20.62
C LYS A 81 -3.01 -4.20 19.27
N ALA A 82 -3.16 -5.27 18.50
CA ALA A 82 -2.63 -5.39 17.15
C ALA A 82 -3.61 -4.82 16.12
N GLY A 83 -3.08 -4.22 15.05
CA GLY A 83 -3.82 -3.74 13.90
C GLY A 83 -3.18 -4.16 12.58
N LEU A 84 -3.96 -4.16 11.51
CA LEU A 84 -3.50 -4.54 10.17
C LEU A 84 -3.87 -3.45 9.17
N ILE A 85 -2.91 -3.08 8.33
CA ILE A 85 -3.13 -2.22 7.17
C ILE A 85 -2.72 -3.00 5.93
N ARG A 86 -3.72 -3.35 5.13
CA ARG A 86 -3.54 -3.95 3.82
C ARG A 86 -3.49 -2.84 2.78
N MET A 87 -2.34 -2.65 2.17
CA MET A 87 -2.25 -1.79 0.99
C MET A 87 -2.76 -2.56 -0.23
N ARG A 88 -3.49 -1.87 -1.11
CA ARG A 88 -3.88 -2.43 -2.42
C ARG A 88 -3.02 -1.84 -3.54
N VAL A 89 -2.67 -0.56 -3.42
CA VAL A 89 -1.89 0.17 -4.42
C VAL A 89 -0.48 0.37 -3.89
N TYR A 90 0.49 -0.31 -4.50
CA TYR A 90 1.92 -0.11 -4.21
C TYR A 90 2.55 0.99 -5.08
N ARG A 91 1.97 1.24 -6.27
CA ARG A 91 2.38 2.25 -7.26
C ARG A 91 1.14 2.87 -7.90
N PRO A 92 0.95 4.21 -7.86
CA PRO A 92 1.74 5.21 -7.14
C PRO A 92 1.67 5.03 -5.61
N PHE A 93 2.79 5.23 -4.90
CA PHE A 93 2.83 5.02 -3.45
C PHE A 93 2.09 6.16 -2.71
N PRO A 94 1.09 5.86 -1.86
CA PRO A 94 0.25 6.87 -1.23
C PRO A 94 0.93 7.53 -0.02
N ARG A 95 1.95 8.35 -0.27
CA ARG A 95 2.80 8.99 0.76
C ARG A 95 1.98 9.78 1.79
N ARG A 96 0.95 10.52 1.37
CA ARG A 96 0.10 11.31 2.29
C ARG A 96 -0.68 10.45 3.29
N LEU A 97 -1.15 9.28 2.88
CA LEU A 97 -1.87 8.36 3.77
C LEU A 97 -0.92 7.68 4.75
N SER A 98 0.29 7.31 4.30
CA SER A 98 1.33 6.75 5.16
C SER A 98 1.79 7.74 6.24
N SER A 99 1.93 9.03 5.93
CA SER A 99 2.35 10.04 6.90
C SER A 99 1.38 10.18 8.08
N ARG A 100 0.06 10.14 7.85
CA ARG A 100 -0.96 10.20 8.92
C ARG A 100 -0.90 9.00 9.87
N LEU A 101 -0.51 7.83 9.35
CA LEU A 101 -0.34 6.62 10.16
C LEU A 101 0.94 6.68 11.00
N TRP A 102 1.98 7.35 10.50
CA TRP A 102 3.27 7.51 11.16
C TRP A 102 3.21 8.40 12.41
N GLU A 103 2.32 9.41 12.42
CA GLU A 103 2.13 10.31 13.56
C GLU A 103 1.60 9.59 14.81
N ARG A 104 0.94 8.44 14.66
CA ARG A 104 0.35 7.68 15.78
C ARG A 104 1.35 6.89 16.63
N ARG A 105 2.67 6.99 16.40
CA ARG A 105 3.74 6.26 17.13
C ARG A 105 3.47 4.75 17.26
N LEU A 106 2.97 4.14 16.18
CA LEU A 106 2.75 2.70 16.09
C LEU A 106 4.07 2.00 15.76
N SER A 107 4.37 0.89 16.42
CA SER A 107 5.45 0.01 15.95
C SER A 107 4.97 -0.70 14.69
N LEU A 108 5.60 -0.36 13.55
CA LEU A 108 5.14 -0.79 12.22
C LEU A 108 6.00 -1.94 11.70
N GLY A 109 5.43 -3.15 11.64
CA GLY A 109 6.05 -4.28 10.96
C GLY A 109 5.69 -4.27 9.48
N PHE A 110 6.68 -4.23 8.59
CA PHE A 110 6.45 -4.21 7.15
C PHE A 110 6.67 -5.58 6.52
N TRP A 111 5.61 -6.17 5.95
CA TRP A 111 5.67 -7.49 5.32
C TRP A 111 5.30 -7.42 3.83
N ILE A 112 6.32 -7.41 2.98
CA ILE A 112 6.23 -7.75 1.55
C ILE A 112 6.99 -9.06 1.37
N ARG A 113 6.43 -10.03 0.65
CA ARG A 113 7.19 -11.16 0.12
C ARG A 113 8.18 -10.62 -0.92
N PRO A 114 9.50 -10.51 -0.64
CA PRO A 114 10.45 -10.09 -1.65
C PRO A 114 10.85 -11.33 -2.46
N SER A 115 10.80 -11.25 -3.78
CA SER A 115 11.50 -12.22 -4.64
C SER A 115 12.98 -11.87 -4.83
N ALA A 116 13.46 -10.78 -4.22
CA ALA A 116 14.85 -10.33 -4.29
C ALA A 116 15.63 -10.79 -3.05
N SER A 117 16.47 -11.80 -3.23
CA SER A 117 17.21 -12.54 -2.19
C SER A 117 18.44 -11.82 -1.59
N ALA A 118 18.61 -10.51 -1.75
CA ALA A 118 19.86 -9.86 -1.32
C ALA A 118 19.79 -8.35 -0.98
N HIS A 119 18.63 -7.82 -0.61
CA HIS A 119 18.56 -6.43 -0.14
C HIS A 119 18.06 -6.40 1.30
N LEU A 120 18.91 -5.91 2.21
CA LEU A 120 18.56 -5.56 3.60
C LEU A 120 17.37 -4.60 3.55
N GLY A 121 16.19 -5.17 3.74
CA GLY A 121 14.92 -4.49 3.65
C GLY A 121 14.19 -4.65 2.31
N GLY A 122 12.95 -5.15 2.36
CA GLY A 122 12.02 -5.06 1.24
C GLY A 122 11.82 -3.60 0.82
N PRO A 123 11.29 -3.34 -0.39
CA PRO A 123 11.27 -1.99 -0.99
C PRO A 123 10.34 -0.98 -0.30
N CYS A 124 9.88 -1.28 0.91
CA CYS A 124 9.11 -0.38 1.77
C CYS A 124 9.68 -0.27 3.20
N SER A 125 10.73 -1.02 3.56
CA SER A 125 11.31 -0.95 4.91
C SER A 125 12.36 0.16 5.06
N ARG A 126 12.67 0.89 3.98
CA ARG A 126 13.75 1.90 3.93
C ARG A 126 13.24 3.34 3.80
N MET A 127 11.99 3.59 4.19
CA MET A 127 11.38 4.93 4.21
C MET A 127 11.07 5.32 5.66
N SER A 128 12.14 5.55 6.43
CA SER A 128 12.17 6.23 7.74
C SER A 128 12.69 7.64 7.57
#